data_AF-A0A939B648-F1
#
_entry.id   AF-A0A939B648-F1
#
_cell.length_a   1.000
_cell.length_b   1.000
_cell.length_c   1.000
_cell.angle_alpha   90.00
_cell.angle_beta   90.00
_cell.angle_gamma   90.00
#
_symmetry.space_group_name_H-M   'P 1'
#
loop_
_entity.id
_entity.type
_entity.pdbx_description
1 polymer ?
#
loop_
_entity_poly.entity_id
_entity_poly.type
_entity_poly.pdbx_seq_one_letter_code
_entity_poly.pdbx_strand_id
1 'polypeptide(L)'
;MHFYGTVVKKYITDTFGYDLNRQCVYIRLHYHFEISCQETVPQSICAFIDSNDYESAIRETISLGGDADTMGAITGGIASAFYKEIPDNIHEFALSKLDEEMKATLHEFENRYTY
;
A
#
# COMPACT_ATOMS: atom_id res chain seq x y z
N MET A 1 -9.98 14.59 -4.40
CA MET A 1 -9.24 13.40 -3.92
C MET A 1 -9.93 12.67 -2.76
N HIS A 2 -10.64 13.37 -1.86
CA HIS A 2 -11.29 12.80 -0.66
C HIS A 2 -12.41 11.77 -0.88
N PHE A 3 -12.94 11.59 -2.10
CA PHE A 3 -14.18 10.84 -2.36
C PHE A 3 -13.96 9.33 -2.60
N TYR A 4 -12.83 8.94 -3.20
CA TYR A 4 -12.58 7.53 -3.53
C TYR A 4 -12.07 6.72 -2.33
N GLY A 5 -11.24 7.34 -1.47
CA GLY A 5 -10.84 6.74 -0.21
C GLY A 5 -12.03 6.37 0.67
N THR A 6 -13.12 7.13 0.62
CA THR A 6 -14.36 6.85 1.36
C THR A 6 -15.08 5.60 0.85
N VAL A 7 -15.06 5.35 -0.47
CA VAL A 7 -15.72 4.16 -1.07
C VAL A 7 -14.93 2.89 -0.76
N VAL A 8 -13.61 2.91 -0.95
CA VAL A 8 -12.73 1.78 -0.62
C VAL A 8 -12.84 1.43 0.85
N LYS A 9 -12.75 2.45 1.72
CA LYS A 9 -12.90 2.31 3.16
C LYS A 9 -14.24 1.66 3.54
N LYS A 10 -15.35 2.20 3.01
CA LYS A 10 -16.69 1.68 3.30
C LYS A 10 -16.85 0.22 2.87
N TYR A 11 -16.45 -0.09 1.63
CA TYR A 11 -16.56 -1.46 1.10
C TYR A 11 -15.78 -2.46 1.96
N ILE A 12 -14.54 -2.13 2.33
CA ILE A 12 -13.69 -3.03 3.10
C ILE A 12 -14.23 -3.22 4.52
N THR A 13 -14.66 -2.14 5.19
CA THR A 13 -15.27 -2.23 6.53
C THR A 13 -16.56 -3.04 6.50
N ASP A 14 -17.47 -2.80 5.54
CA ASP A 14 -18.76 -3.50 5.46
C ASP A 14 -18.60 -4.99 5.09
N THR A 15 -17.60 -5.33 4.26
CA THR A 15 -17.44 -6.69 3.72
C THR A 15 -16.57 -7.57 4.63
N PHE A 16 -15.49 -7.02 5.19
CA PHE A 16 -14.48 -7.77 5.91
C PHE A 16 -14.40 -7.44 7.41
N GLY A 17 -15.10 -6.39 7.86
CA GLY A 17 -15.15 -6.01 9.28
C GLY A 17 -13.90 -5.28 9.78
N TYR A 18 -13.01 -4.83 8.89
CA TYR A 18 -11.83 -4.08 9.29
C TYR A 18 -12.17 -2.66 9.75
N ASP A 19 -11.62 -2.24 10.89
CA ASP A 19 -11.70 -0.86 11.36
C ASP A 19 -10.64 0.01 10.69
N LEU A 20 -11.09 0.79 9.72
CA LEU A 20 -10.27 1.73 8.95
C LEU A 20 -10.48 3.18 9.40
N ASN A 21 -11.05 3.41 10.59
CA ASN A 21 -11.26 4.76 11.13
C ASN A 21 -10.05 5.35 11.84
N ARG A 22 -9.03 4.54 12.07
CA ARG A 22 -7.78 4.97 12.65
C ARG A 22 -6.93 5.73 11.62
N GLN A 23 -6.43 6.89 12.03
CA GLN A 23 -5.44 7.65 11.26
C GLN A 23 -4.03 7.20 11.65
N CYS A 24 -3.11 7.25 10.70
CA CYS A 24 -1.72 6.82 10.87
C CYS A 24 -1.01 7.54 12.01
N VAL A 25 -1.35 8.81 12.27
CA VAL A 25 -0.83 9.57 13.42
C VAL A 25 -1.11 8.88 14.76
N TYR A 26 -2.27 8.24 14.92
CA TYR A 26 -2.63 7.52 16.14
C TYR A 26 -2.13 6.07 16.14
N ILE A 27 -2.11 5.43 14.97
CA ILE A 27 -1.59 4.06 14.82
C ILE A 27 -0.13 4.02 15.26
N ARG A 28 0.68 4.96 14.77
CA ARG A 28 2.12 5.07 15.04
C ARG A 28 2.49 5.18 16.52
N LEU A 29 1.58 5.67 17.37
CA LEU A 29 1.82 5.79 18.82
C LEU A 29 1.75 4.45 19.54
N HIS A 30 1.07 3.46 18.97
CA HIS A 30 0.73 2.21 19.66
C HIS A 30 1.04 0.95 18.85
N TYR A 31 1.33 1.09 17.56
CA TYR A 31 1.59 -0.02 16.68
C TYR A 31 3.03 -0.50 16.80
N HIS A 32 3.19 -1.81 16.88
CA HIS A 32 4.46 -2.51 17.03
C HIS A 32 4.56 -3.62 15.99
N PHE A 33 5.70 -4.30 15.92
CA PHE A 33 5.87 -5.45 15.04
C PHE A 33 4.80 -6.51 15.31
N GLU A 34 3.98 -6.79 14.30
CA GLU A 34 2.87 -7.74 14.36
C GLU A 34 2.71 -8.42 12.99
N ILE A 35 2.45 -9.73 13.01
CA ILE A 35 2.45 -10.60 11.83
C ILE A 35 1.05 -11.06 11.42
N SER A 36 0.05 -10.89 12.30
CA SER A 36 -1.30 -11.33 12.01
C SER A 36 -1.98 -10.43 10.98
N CYS A 37 -2.66 -11.04 9.99
CA CYS A 37 -3.40 -10.30 8.97
C CYS A 37 -4.41 -9.31 9.57
N GLN A 38 -4.99 -9.63 10.73
CA GLN A 38 -5.96 -8.78 11.44
C GLN A 38 -5.37 -7.45 11.88
N GLU A 39 -4.06 -7.40 12.12
CA GLU A 39 -3.35 -6.20 12.57
C GLU A 39 -2.40 -5.64 11.50
N THR A 40 -2.03 -6.39 10.47
CA THR A 40 -1.16 -5.89 9.38
C THR A 40 -1.97 -5.26 8.24
N VAL A 41 -3.07 -5.90 7.84
CA VAL A 41 -3.88 -5.48 6.68
C VAL A 41 -4.60 -4.14 6.90
N PRO A 42 -5.32 -3.89 8.01
CA PRO A 42 -6.03 -2.62 8.19
C PRO A 42 -5.07 -1.43 8.21
N GLN A 43 -3.90 -1.59 8.84
CA GLN A 43 -2.89 -0.57 9.01
C GLN A 43 -2.25 -0.20 7.67
N SER A 44 -2.01 -1.19 6.81
CA SER A 44 -1.55 -0.98 5.43
C SER A 44 -2.58 -0.19 4.60
N ILE A 45 -3.87 -0.52 4.76
CA ILE A 45 -4.96 0.19 4.06
C ILE A 45 -5.12 1.62 4.61
N CYS A 46 -4.98 1.84 5.92
CA CYS A 46 -5.01 3.17 6.52
C CYS A 46 -3.85 4.04 6.01
N ALA A 47 -2.65 3.49 5.87
CA ALA A 47 -1.51 4.20 5.29
C ALA A 47 -1.79 4.67 3.86
N PHE A 48 -2.43 3.82 3.04
CA PHE A 48 -2.90 4.24 1.72
C PHE A 48 -3.98 5.32 1.80
N ILE A 49 -5.00 5.17 2.66
CA ILE A 49 -6.11 6.13 2.79
C ILE A 49 -5.61 7.52 3.22
N ASP A 50 -4.59 7.58 4.08
CA ASP A 50 -4.01 8.84 4.58
C ASP A 50 -2.98 9.46 3.62
N SER A 51 -2.62 8.77 2.54
CA SER A 51 -1.61 9.20 1.57
C SER A 51 -2.18 10.05 0.43
N ASN A 52 -1.28 10.75 -0.30
CA ASN A 52 -1.66 11.61 -1.42
C ASN A 52 -1.05 11.21 -2.78
N ASP A 53 -0.05 10.35 -2.77
CA ASP A 53 0.64 9.81 -3.94
C ASP A 53 1.35 8.50 -3.54
N TYR A 54 1.96 7.82 -4.50
CA TYR A 54 2.64 6.55 -4.25
C TYR A 54 3.75 6.67 -3.21
N GLU A 55 4.59 7.70 -3.31
CA GLU A 55 5.73 7.87 -2.40
C GLU A 55 5.26 8.16 -0.96
N SER A 56 4.27 9.05 -0.78
CA SER A 56 3.69 9.33 0.53
C SER A 56 3.01 8.10 1.12
N ALA A 57 2.38 7.23 0.32
CA ALA A 57 1.83 5.97 0.79
C ALA A 57 2.92 5.05 1.37
N ILE A 58 4.00 4.84 0.62
CA ILE A 58 5.13 4.01 1.07
C ILE A 58 5.81 4.62 2.30
N ARG A 59 6.03 5.94 2.31
CA ARG A 59 6.61 6.64 3.46
C ARG A 59 5.74 6.48 4.69
N GLU A 60 4.43 6.65 4.55
CA GLU A 60 3.50 6.53 5.68
C GLU A 60 3.54 5.11 6.25
N THR A 61 3.48 4.09 5.38
CA THR A 61 3.62 2.68 5.79
C THR A 61 4.92 2.38 6.52
N ILE A 62 6.08 2.72 5.95
CA ILE A 62 7.39 2.49 6.59
C ILE A 62 7.43 3.14 7.98
N SER A 63 6.82 4.32 8.06
CA SER A 63 6.88 5.14 9.25
C SER A 63 5.92 4.67 10.36
N LEU A 64 4.95 3.79 10.06
CA LEU A 64 4.19 3.04 11.05
C LEU A 64 5.04 1.96 11.75
N GLY A 65 6.17 1.57 11.15
CA GLY A 65 6.95 0.42 11.60
C GLY A 65 6.24 -0.89 11.29
N GLY A 66 6.31 -1.86 12.20
CA GLY A 66 5.66 -3.15 12.00
C GLY A 66 6.44 -4.08 11.06
N ASP A 67 5.71 -4.97 10.39
CA ASP A 67 6.18 -5.80 9.28
C ASP A 67 6.20 -5.00 7.97
N ALA A 68 7.13 -4.04 7.90
CA ALA A 68 7.13 -2.99 6.90
C ALA A 68 7.24 -3.50 5.45
N ASP A 69 7.88 -4.66 5.22
CA ASP A 69 7.95 -5.26 3.89
C ASP A 69 6.59 -5.83 3.45
N THR A 70 5.90 -6.61 4.29
CA THR A 70 4.54 -7.09 4.00
C THR A 70 3.57 -5.92 3.85
N MET A 71 3.60 -4.96 4.77
CA MET A 71 2.72 -3.79 4.72
C MET A 71 3.01 -2.94 3.48
N GLY A 72 4.29 -2.78 3.12
CA GLY A 72 4.74 -2.06 1.93
C GLY A 72 4.25 -2.70 0.65
N ALA A 73 4.29 -4.03 0.56
CA ALA A 73 3.75 -4.77 -0.59
C ALA A 73 2.23 -4.55 -0.75
N ILE A 74 1.47 -4.59 0.35
CA ILE A 74 0.02 -4.34 0.33
C ILE A 74 -0.27 -2.89 -0.05
N THR A 75 0.33 -1.93 0.66
CA THR A 75 0.11 -0.50 0.46
C THR A 75 0.50 -0.10 -0.96
N GLY A 76 1.68 -0.52 -1.41
CA GLY A 76 2.22 -0.23 -2.73
C GLY A 76 1.36 -0.78 -3.85
N GLY A 77 0.85 -2.02 -3.73
CA GLY A 77 -0.05 -2.59 -4.72
C GLY A 77 -1.37 -1.82 -4.86
N ILE A 78 -1.93 -1.32 -3.75
CA ILE A 78 -3.14 -0.49 -3.78
C ILE A 78 -2.82 0.90 -4.37
N ALA A 79 -1.72 1.51 -3.91
CA ALA A 79 -1.30 2.84 -4.32
C ALA A 79 -0.96 2.91 -5.81
N SER A 80 -0.25 1.91 -6.36
CA SER A 80 0.08 1.86 -7.80
C SER A 80 -1.19 1.77 -8.66
N ALA A 81 -2.13 0.90 -8.28
CA ALA A 81 -3.39 0.74 -8.99
C ALA A 81 -4.29 1.99 -8.92
N PHE A 82 -4.25 2.72 -7.79
CA PHE A 82 -5.08 3.89 -7.55
C PHE A 82 -4.49 5.17 -8.18
N TYR A 83 -3.23 5.50 -7.87
CA TYR A 83 -2.57 6.70 -8.35
C TYR A 83 -2.10 6.59 -9.80
N LYS A 84 -1.89 5.35 -10.29
CA LYS A 84 -1.43 5.05 -11.65
C LYS A 84 -0.08 5.69 -12.04
N GLU A 85 0.66 6.13 -11.03
CA GLU A 85 1.97 6.76 -11.20
C GLU A 85 2.87 6.31 -10.04
N ILE A 86 4.05 5.81 -10.38
CA ILE A 86 5.13 5.50 -9.44
C ILE A 86 6.32 6.39 -9.86
N PRO A 87 6.93 7.16 -8.95
CA PRO A 87 8.12 7.95 -9.30
C PRO A 87 9.23 7.09 -9.91
N ASP A 88 9.79 7.54 -11.04
CA ASP A 88 10.77 6.77 -11.82
C ASP A 88 11.93 6.28 -10.97
N ASN A 89 12.46 7.12 -10.07
CA ASN A 89 13.56 6.75 -9.18
C ASN A 89 13.22 5.58 -8.24
N ILE A 90 11.96 5.48 -7.80
CA ILE A 90 11.49 4.37 -6.96
C ILE A 90 11.27 3.13 -7.83
N HIS A 91 10.63 3.30 -8.98
CA HIS A 91 10.32 2.21 -9.91
C HIS A 91 11.59 1.55 -10.47
N GLU A 92 12.52 2.36 -11.01
CA GLU A 92 13.81 1.89 -11.53
C GLU A 92 14.66 1.23 -10.45
N PHE A 93 14.66 1.78 -9.22
CA PHE A 93 15.36 1.16 -8.10
C PHE A 93 14.78 -0.21 -7.79
N ALA A 94 13.45 -0.35 -7.70
CA ALA A 94 12.80 -1.63 -7.45
C ALA A 94 13.08 -2.64 -8.58
N LEU A 95 12.94 -2.23 -9.84
CA LEU A 95 13.27 -3.04 -11.01
C LEU A 95 14.72 -3.52 -11.00
N SER A 96 15.66 -2.68 -10.56
CA SER A 96 17.09 -3.06 -10.46
C SER A 96 17.37 -4.19 -9.47
N LYS A 97 16.43 -4.49 -8.57
CA LYS A 97 16.54 -5.58 -7.59
C LYS A 97 15.94 -6.90 -8.06
N LEU A 98 15.14 -6.88 -9.12
CA LEU A 98 14.51 -8.07 -9.67
C LEU A 98 15.46 -8.79 -10.62
N ASP A 99 15.34 -10.11 -10.66
CA ASP A 99 15.96 -10.92 -11.73
C ASP A 99 15.16 -10.80 -13.04
N GLU A 100 15.71 -11.36 -14.12
CA GLU A 100 15.11 -11.25 -15.46
C GLU A 100 13.77 -12.01 -15.58
N GLU A 101 13.55 -13.07 -14.80
CA GLU A 101 12.30 -13.84 -14.82
C GLU A 101 11.17 -13.06 -14.16
N MET A 102 11.45 -12.42 -13.01
CA MET A 102 10.52 -11.54 -12.33
C MET A 102 10.17 -10.31 -13.19
N LYS A 103 11.17 -9.70 -13.85
CA LYS A 103 10.93 -8.57 -14.79
C LYS A 103 10.05 -9.00 -15.95
N ALA A 104 10.30 -10.16 -16.55
CA ALA A 104 9.48 -10.67 -17.64
C ALA A 104 8.01 -10.87 -17.20
N THR A 105 7.80 -11.43 -16.01
CA THR A 105 6.47 -11.62 -15.42
C THR A 105 5.76 -10.28 -15.18
N LEU A 106 6.48 -9.31 -14.61
CA LEU A 106 5.96 -7.96 -14.39
C LEU A 106 5.56 -7.29 -15.71
N HIS A 107 6.44 -7.32 -16.72
CA HIS A 107 6.15 -6.73 -18.02
C HIS A 107 4.98 -7.43 -18.73
N GLU A 108 4.83 -8.75 -18.63
CA GLU A 108 3.65 -9.44 -19.16
C GLU A 108 2.36 -8.95 -18.48
N PHE A 109 2.39 -8.83 -17.16
CA PHE A 109 1.26 -8.30 -16.39
C PHE A 109 0.93 -6.86 -16.81
N GLU A 110 1.93 -5.99 -16.91
CA GLU A 110 1.76 -4.59 -17.29
C GLU A 110 1.22 -4.44 -18.72
N ASN A 111 1.77 -5.20 -19.67
CA ASN A 111 1.28 -5.20 -21.06
C ASN A 111 -0.18 -5.65 -21.19
N ARG A 112 -0.67 -6.45 -20.23
CA ARG A 112 -2.04 -6.97 -20.24
C ARG A 112 -3.03 -6.09 -19.48
N TYR A 113 -2.60 -5.42 -18.42
CA TYR A 113 -3.50 -4.79 -17.44
C TYR A 113 -3.18 -3.33 -17.11
N THR A 114 -2.00 -2.83 -17.44
CA THR A 114 -1.61 -1.43 -17.16
C THR A 114 -1.97 -0.54 -18.36
N TYR A 115 -2.43 0.69 -18.06
CA TYR A 115 -3.06 1.63 -18.99
C TYR A 115 -2.07 2.47 -19.79
#